data_AF-A0A951F281-F1
#
_entry.id   AF-A0A951F281-F1
#
_cell.length_a   1.000
_cell.length_b   1.000
_cell.length_c   1.000
_cell.angle_alpha   90.00
_cell.angle_beta   90.00
_cell.angle_gamma   90.00
#
_symmetry.space_group_name_H-M   'P 1'
#
loop_
_entity.id
_entity.type
_entity.pdbx_description
1 polymer ?
#
loop_
_entity_poly.entity_id
_entity_poly.type
_entity_poly.pdbx_seq_one_letter_code
_entity_poly.pdbx_strand_id
1 'polypeptide(L)'
;MRFRFPAFAAALALAAVPLTAQQAAGPHPKSQKEVDALKKVQADQQAQNWDAELTDINAVLENFADTEYKSMLLDMAIQAAQNKGDYAQTITFGEQAIQADPNNIEAYVKVAETVALHIRENDLDKDKSLQKVDTDAHKALDLLKSAATPPTGITADQWPTYKKQLEGQAHDAMGMADDVAKKFPESIDEYKAAIAVYSNPIILTHMAKAYIDAKQFDDAIATDDKVIALPDAPADVKQFAQQQKDTATKLKGAAK
;
A
#
# COMPACT_ATOMS: atom_id res chain seq x y z
N MET A 1 -5.08 0.19 -15.80
CA MET A 1 -3.90 1.07 -15.87
C MET A 1 -2.94 0.64 -14.77
N ARG A 2 -1.66 0.38 -15.08
CA ARG A 2 -0.64 0.18 -14.03
C ARG A 2 -0.19 1.56 -13.59
N PHE A 3 -0.88 2.12 -12.60
CA PHE A 3 -0.49 3.38 -11.98
C PHE A 3 0.84 3.14 -11.23
N ARG A 4 1.94 3.70 -11.75
CA ARG A 4 3.23 3.75 -11.06
C ARG A 4 3.37 5.15 -10.48
N PHE A 5 3.26 5.27 -9.17
CA PHE A 5 3.42 6.57 -8.50
C PHE A 5 4.43 6.55 -7.38
N PRO A 6 5.05 7.71 -7.12
CA PRO A 6 5.72 7.93 -5.87
C PRO A 6 4.62 8.11 -4.83
N ALA A 7 4.22 7.01 -4.17
CA ALA A 7 4.05 7.16 -2.73
C ALA A 7 5.35 7.76 -2.17
N PHE A 8 5.38 8.20 -0.92
CA PHE A 8 6.65 8.10 -0.21
C PHE A 8 7.00 6.60 -0.22
N ALA A 9 7.65 6.12 -1.28
CA ALA A 9 8.55 5.01 -1.24
C ALA A 9 9.69 5.58 -0.40
N ALA A 10 9.48 5.58 0.91
CA ALA A 10 10.60 5.45 1.80
C ALA A 10 11.23 4.13 1.37
N ALA A 11 12.17 4.21 0.44
CA ALA A 11 12.89 3.06 -0.03
C ALA A 11 13.50 2.48 1.24
N LEU A 12 12.97 1.34 1.69
CA LEU A 12 13.52 0.56 2.78
C LEU A 12 14.85 0.03 2.27
N ALA A 13 15.88 0.86 2.35
CA ALA A 13 17.21 0.49 1.98
C ALA A 13 17.79 -0.31 3.13
N LEU A 14 18.34 -1.49 2.81
CA LEU A 14 19.40 -2.06 3.64
C LEU A 14 20.47 -0.97 3.78
N ALA A 15 20.55 -0.32 4.94
CA ALA A 15 21.65 0.58 5.24
C ALA A 15 22.94 -0.22 5.08
N ALA A 16 24.00 0.41 4.54
CA ALA A 16 25.28 -0.25 4.33
C ALA A 16 25.71 -0.95 5.63
N VAL A 17 25.72 -2.29 5.63
CA VAL A 17 25.99 -3.11 6.81
C VAL A 17 27.34 -2.68 7.39
N PRO A 18 27.41 -2.00 8.54
CA PRO A 18 28.68 -1.56 9.08
C PRO A 18 29.45 -2.80 9.53
N LEU A 19 30.61 -3.04 8.91
CA LEU A 19 31.50 -4.18 9.17
C LEU A 19 32.23 -4.11 10.53
N THR A 20 31.85 -3.17 11.39
CA THR A 20 32.44 -2.99 12.72
C THR A 20 31.36 -3.22 13.77
N ALA A 21 31.59 -4.21 14.64
CA ALA A 21 30.71 -4.68 15.72
C ALA A 21 30.45 -3.66 16.86
N GLN A 22 30.54 -2.35 16.59
CA GLN A 22 30.43 -1.32 17.61
C GLN A 22 29.11 -0.56 17.46
N GLN A 23 28.10 -1.07 18.17
CA GLN A 23 26.94 -0.35 18.72
C GLN A 23 26.22 0.63 17.78
N ALA A 24 25.37 0.08 16.92
CA ALA A 24 24.14 0.76 16.50
C ALA A 24 22.95 -0.12 16.94
N ALA A 25 21.87 0.50 17.42
CA ALA A 25 20.62 -0.21 17.68
C ALA A 25 20.02 -0.64 16.34
N GLY A 26 20.20 -1.90 15.96
CA GLY A 26 19.71 -2.45 14.71
C GLY A 26 19.99 -3.95 14.59
N PRO A 27 19.44 -4.62 13.56
CA PRO A 27 19.74 -6.02 13.26
C PRO A 27 21.21 -6.20 12.84
N HIS A 28 21.80 -7.33 13.21
CA HIS A 28 23.19 -7.70 12.90
C HIS A 28 23.28 -9.07 12.24
N PRO A 29 24.16 -9.24 11.24
CA PRO A 29 24.37 -10.52 10.61
C PRO A 29 25.14 -11.45 11.55
N LYS A 30 24.78 -12.73 11.55
CA LYS A 30 25.34 -13.81 12.37
C LYS A 30 26.56 -14.46 11.75
N SER A 31 26.79 -14.26 10.45
CA SER A 31 27.94 -14.85 9.75
C SER A 31 28.40 -14.03 8.55
N GLN A 32 29.64 -14.27 8.09
CA GLN A 32 30.13 -13.66 6.85
C GLN A 32 29.31 -14.10 5.62
N LYS A 33 28.79 -15.33 5.61
CA LYS A 33 27.92 -15.80 4.52
C LYS A 33 26.62 -15.02 4.46
N GLU A 34 26.07 -14.66 5.63
CA GLU A 34 24.87 -13.81 5.71
C GLU A 34 25.17 -12.39 5.23
N VAL A 35 26.32 -11.82 5.61
CA VAL A 35 26.78 -10.53 5.08
C VAL A 35 26.84 -10.55 3.55
N ASP A 36 27.42 -11.60 2.96
CA ASP A 36 27.57 -11.70 1.51
C ASP A 36 26.21 -11.87 0.82
N ALA A 37 25.27 -12.59 1.43
CA ALA A 37 23.90 -12.74 0.91
C ALA A 37 23.10 -11.42 0.98
N LEU A 38 23.14 -10.72 2.11
CA LEU A 38 22.49 -9.41 2.29
C LEU A 38 23.04 -8.34 1.33
N LYS A 39 24.34 -8.38 1.03
CA LYS A 39 24.95 -7.49 0.03
C LYS A 39 24.39 -7.73 -1.38
N LYS A 40 24.05 -8.96 -1.74
CA LYS A 40 23.43 -9.23 -3.04
C LYS A 40 22.01 -8.67 -3.11
N VAL A 41 21.21 -8.91 -2.08
CA VAL A 41 19.87 -8.30 -1.94
C VAL A 41 19.96 -6.78 -2.12
N GLN A 42 20.90 -6.14 -1.42
CA GLN A 42 21.13 -4.70 -1.53
C GLN A 42 21.55 -4.28 -2.96
N ALA A 43 22.43 -5.03 -3.61
CA ALA A 43 22.88 -4.73 -4.97
C ALA A 43 21.73 -4.85 -5.98
N ASP A 44 20.88 -5.87 -5.86
CA ASP A 44 19.72 -6.06 -6.73
C ASP A 44 18.66 -4.99 -6.51
N GLN A 45 18.40 -4.61 -5.26
CA GLN A 45 17.53 -3.47 -4.94
C GLN A 45 18.02 -2.19 -5.62
N GLN A 46 19.32 -1.87 -5.50
CA GLN A 46 19.93 -0.68 -6.11
C GLN A 46 19.86 -0.72 -7.64
N ALA A 47 20.01 -1.90 -8.22
CA ALA A 47 19.86 -2.13 -9.66
C ALA A 47 18.40 -2.15 -10.13
N GLN A 48 17.44 -2.05 -9.20
CA GLN A 48 16.00 -2.23 -9.47
C GLN A 48 15.69 -3.58 -10.15
N ASN A 49 16.50 -4.60 -9.83
CA ASN A 49 16.39 -5.95 -10.37
C ASN A 49 15.48 -6.80 -9.48
N TRP A 50 14.18 -6.51 -9.52
CA TRP A 50 13.20 -7.07 -8.60
C TRP A 50 13.13 -8.61 -8.62
N ASP A 51 13.38 -9.26 -9.76
CA ASP A 51 13.41 -10.72 -9.85
C ASP A 51 14.59 -11.32 -9.08
N ALA A 52 15.77 -10.72 -9.22
CA ALA A 52 16.96 -11.16 -8.49
C ALA A 52 16.85 -10.81 -7.00
N GLU A 53 16.34 -9.62 -6.66
CA GLU A 53 16.12 -9.21 -5.27
C GLU A 53 15.22 -10.20 -4.54
N LEU A 54 14.07 -10.59 -5.12
CA LEU A 54 13.17 -11.58 -4.53
C LEU A 54 13.82 -12.96 -4.40
N THR A 55 14.63 -13.36 -5.38
CA THR A 55 15.36 -14.63 -5.34
C THR A 55 16.36 -14.63 -4.19
N ASP A 56 17.14 -13.56 -4.05
CA ASP A 56 18.17 -13.45 -3.02
C ASP A 56 17.58 -13.20 -1.62
N ILE A 57 16.44 -12.51 -1.49
CA ILE A 57 15.70 -12.42 -0.23
C ILE A 57 15.26 -13.81 0.24
N ASN A 58 14.63 -14.60 -0.64
CA ASN A 58 14.22 -15.97 -0.29
C ASN A 58 15.43 -16.82 0.11
N ALA A 59 16.55 -16.70 -0.62
CA ALA A 59 17.78 -17.40 -0.26
C ALA A 59 18.29 -17.00 1.12
N VAL A 60 18.17 -15.74 1.54
CA VAL A 60 18.52 -15.33 2.91
C VAL A 60 17.57 -15.97 3.93
N LEU A 61 16.26 -15.89 3.70
CA LEU A 61 15.24 -16.40 4.63
C LEU A 61 15.30 -17.93 4.81
N GLU A 62 15.69 -18.67 3.77
CA GLU A 62 15.84 -20.12 3.80
C GLU A 62 17.16 -20.56 4.47
N ASN A 63 18.27 -19.87 4.19
CA ASN A 63 19.59 -20.31 4.63
C ASN A 63 20.02 -19.73 6.00
N PHE A 64 19.37 -18.65 6.46
CA PHE A 64 19.67 -17.98 7.73
C PHE A 64 18.39 -17.82 8.56
N ALA A 65 17.89 -18.93 9.09
CA ALA A 65 16.60 -18.97 9.80
C ALA A 65 16.53 -18.05 11.04
N ASP A 66 17.67 -17.73 11.65
CA ASP A 66 17.83 -16.83 12.81
C ASP A 66 18.25 -15.40 12.42
N THR A 67 18.15 -15.04 11.13
CA THR A 67 18.46 -13.69 10.66
C THR A 67 17.63 -12.64 11.39
N GLU A 68 18.30 -11.61 11.93
CA GLU A 68 17.63 -10.47 12.56
C GLU A 68 16.99 -9.54 11.53
N TYR A 69 17.29 -9.72 10.24
CA TYR A 69 16.78 -8.88 9.15
C TYR A 69 15.43 -9.34 8.60
N LYS A 70 14.84 -10.40 9.15
CA LYS A 70 13.65 -11.06 8.61
C LYS A 70 12.51 -10.12 8.27
N SER A 71 12.10 -9.25 9.20
CA SER A 71 11.00 -8.31 8.97
C SER A 71 11.32 -7.36 7.82
N MET A 72 12.49 -6.73 7.85
CA MET A 72 12.92 -5.78 6.82
C MET A 72 13.03 -6.45 5.44
N LEU A 73 13.54 -7.68 5.37
CA LEU A 73 13.62 -8.43 4.11
C LEU A 73 12.22 -8.76 3.55
N LEU A 74 11.26 -9.09 4.42
CA LEU A 74 9.89 -9.33 3.99
C LEU A 74 9.22 -8.02 3.51
N ASP A 75 9.46 -6.89 4.17
CA ASP A 75 8.96 -5.58 3.73
C ASP A 75 9.58 -5.16 2.37
N MET A 76 10.86 -5.48 2.15
CA MET A 76 11.52 -5.31 0.86
C MET A 76 10.90 -6.22 -0.21
N ALA A 77 10.59 -7.47 0.12
CA ALA A 77 9.96 -8.41 -0.80
C ALA A 77 8.55 -7.95 -1.22
N ILE A 78 7.75 -7.42 -0.28
CA ILE A 78 6.46 -6.78 -0.58
C ILE A 78 6.66 -5.67 -1.63
N GLN A 79 7.60 -4.76 -1.39
CA GLN A 79 7.88 -3.66 -2.32
C GLN A 79 8.36 -4.14 -3.70
N ALA A 80 9.28 -5.09 -3.75
CA ALA A 80 9.78 -5.66 -5.00
C ALA A 80 8.65 -6.34 -5.80
N ALA A 81 7.77 -7.10 -5.12
CA ALA A 81 6.59 -7.70 -5.73
C ALA A 81 5.60 -6.66 -6.26
N GLN A 82 5.34 -5.58 -5.51
CA GLN A 82 4.50 -4.47 -5.94
C GLN A 82 5.09 -3.75 -7.17
N ASN A 83 6.40 -3.51 -7.19
CA ASN A 83 7.09 -2.85 -8.31
C ASN A 83 7.02 -3.66 -9.62
N LYS A 84 6.94 -4.99 -9.51
CA LYS A 84 6.65 -5.91 -10.63
C LYS A 84 5.18 -5.93 -11.04
N GLY A 85 4.28 -5.47 -10.17
CA GLY A 85 2.84 -5.69 -10.29
C GLY A 85 2.47 -7.16 -10.11
N ASP A 86 3.21 -7.88 -9.26
CA ASP A 86 2.91 -9.26 -8.88
C ASP A 86 2.11 -9.27 -7.58
N TYR A 87 0.79 -9.23 -7.75
CA TYR A 87 -0.17 -9.11 -6.65
C TYR A 87 -0.17 -10.36 -5.76
N ALA A 88 0.01 -11.55 -6.35
CA ALA A 88 0.03 -12.80 -5.61
C ALA A 88 1.26 -12.89 -4.70
N GLN A 89 2.44 -12.51 -5.21
CA GLN A 89 3.64 -12.42 -4.38
C GLN A 89 3.53 -11.31 -3.33
N THR A 90 2.92 -10.17 -3.66
CA THR A 90 2.68 -9.09 -2.69
C THR A 90 1.87 -9.59 -1.49
N ILE A 91 0.78 -10.32 -1.74
CA ILE A 91 -0.04 -10.92 -0.67
C ILE A 91 0.76 -11.98 0.10
N THR A 92 1.48 -12.86 -0.61
CA THR A 92 2.25 -13.94 0.02
C THR A 92 3.32 -13.39 0.97
N PHE A 93 4.14 -12.43 0.53
CA PHE A 93 5.15 -11.82 1.39
C PHE A 93 4.52 -10.95 2.49
N GLY A 94 3.40 -10.29 2.20
CA GLY A 94 2.65 -9.54 3.21
C GLY A 94 2.15 -10.42 4.35
N GLU A 95 1.58 -11.59 4.05
CA GLU A 95 1.14 -12.55 5.05
C GLU A 95 2.32 -13.13 5.84
N GLN A 96 3.45 -13.39 5.19
CA GLN A 96 4.68 -13.80 5.88
C GLN A 96 5.23 -12.69 6.79
N ALA A 97 5.16 -11.43 6.38
CA ALA A 97 5.56 -10.28 7.19
C ALA A 97 4.67 -10.15 8.43
N ILE A 98 3.35 -10.26 8.27
CA ILE A 98 2.38 -10.27 9.39
C ILE A 98 2.64 -11.43 10.35
N GLN A 99 2.96 -12.62 9.83
CA GLN A 99 3.29 -13.77 10.65
C GLN A 99 4.60 -13.56 11.44
N ALA A 100 5.59 -12.93 10.81
CA ALA A 100 6.89 -12.66 11.43
C ALA A 100 6.81 -11.53 12.47
N ASP A 101 6.04 -10.48 12.19
CA ASP A 101 5.77 -9.36 13.09
C ASP A 101 4.28 -8.98 13.04
N PRO A 102 3.47 -9.44 14.01
CA PRO A 102 2.05 -9.08 14.12
C PRO A 102 1.77 -7.59 14.37
N ASN A 103 2.80 -6.78 14.60
CA ASN A 103 2.71 -5.31 14.71
C ASN A 103 3.15 -4.59 13.44
N ASN A 104 3.45 -5.30 12.35
CA ASN A 104 3.84 -4.71 11.08
C ASN A 104 2.63 -4.07 10.38
N ILE A 105 2.41 -2.78 10.68
CA ILE A 105 1.30 -1.98 10.17
C ILE A 105 1.32 -1.91 8.64
N GLU A 106 2.51 -1.72 8.06
CA GLU A 106 2.66 -1.59 6.61
C GLU A 106 2.20 -2.88 5.91
N ALA A 107 2.60 -4.04 6.39
CA ALA A 107 2.18 -5.31 5.80
C ALA A 107 0.66 -5.49 5.79
N TYR A 108 -0.04 -5.17 6.90
CA TYR A 108 -1.51 -5.20 6.93
C TYR A 108 -2.12 -4.26 5.89
N VAL A 109 -1.66 -3.01 5.81
CA VAL A 109 -2.15 -2.03 4.83
C VAL A 109 -1.91 -2.53 3.40
N LYS A 110 -0.70 -3.00 3.09
CA LYS A 110 -0.34 -3.44 1.73
C LYS A 110 -1.14 -4.65 1.29
N VAL A 111 -1.41 -5.59 2.20
CA VAL A 111 -2.25 -6.74 1.90
C VAL A 111 -3.71 -6.31 1.69
N ALA A 112 -4.27 -5.49 2.57
CA ALA A 112 -5.63 -4.96 2.42
C ALA A 112 -5.81 -4.21 1.08
N GLU A 113 -4.92 -3.28 0.76
CA GLU A 113 -4.92 -2.54 -0.51
C GLU A 113 -4.84 -3.48 -1.72
N THR A 114 -3.89 -4.43 -1.68
CA THR A 114 -3.67 -5.34 -2.81
C THR A 114 -4.86 -6.24 -3.04
N VAL A 115 -5.48 -6.76 -1.97
CA VAL A 115 -6.69 -7.58 -2.09
C VAL A 115 -7.83 -6.73 -2.64
N ALA A 116 -8.10 -5.56 -2.05
CA ALA A 116 -9.18 -4.65 -2.46
C ALA A 116 -9.13 -4.29 -3.95
N LEU A 117 -7.94 -3.98 -4.47
CA LEU A 117 -7.71 -3.66 -5.89
C LEU A 117 -8.01 -4.82 -6.86
N HIS A 118 -8.09 -6.06 -6.36
CA HIS A 118 -8.20 -7.26 -7.19
C HIS A 118 -9.49 -8.05 -6.95
N ILE A 119 -10.36 -7.63 -6.01
CA ILE A 119 -11.69 -8.23 -5.84
C ILE A 119 -12.57 -7.83 -7.02
N ARG A 120 -13.26 -8.80 -7.60
CA ARG A 120 -14.28 -8.57 -8.61
C ARG A 120 -15.65 -9.01 -8.10
N GLU A 121 -16.69 -8.40 -8.65
CA GLU A 121 -18.07 -8.66 -8.25
C GLU A 121 -18.47 -10.14 -8.32
N ASN A 122 -17.90 -10.89 -9.26
CA ASN A 122 -18.24 -12.29 -9.55
C ASN A 122 -17.16 -13.29 -9.12
N ASP A 123 -16.20 -12.90 -8.28
CA ASP A 123 -15.19 -13.83 -7.78
C ASP A 123 -15.82 -14.85 -6.82
N LEU A 124 -15.41 -16.12 -6.94
CA LEU A 124 -15.94 -17.21 -6.11
C LEU A 124 -15.64 -17.02 -4.62
N ASP A 125 -14.53 -16.35 -4.31
CA ASP A 125 -14.04 -16.05 -2.97
C ASP A 125 -14.25 -14.59 -2.57
N LYS A 126 -15.13 -13.85 -3.27
CA LYS A 126 -15.43 -12.43 -3.02
C LYS A 126 -15.63 -12.13 -1.53
N ASP A 127 -16.53 -12.85 -0.85
CA ASP A 127 -16.85 -12.57 0.55
C ASP A 127 -15.66 -12.78 1.49
N LYS A 128 -14.82 -13.79 1.20
CA LYS A 128 -13.59 -14.03 1.96
C LYS A 128 -12.57 -12.92 1.73
N SER A 129 -12.44 -12.45 0.48
CA SER A 129 -11.56 -11.34 0.14
C SER A 129 -12.01 -10.03 0.77
N LEU A 130 -13.32 -9.74 0.76
CA LEU A 130 -13.89 -8.58 1.45
C LEU A 130 -13.62 -8.61 2.96
N GLN A 131 -13.86 -9.77 3.59
CA GLN A 131 -13.57 -9.96 5.02
C GLN A 131 -12.08 -9.76 5.33
N LYS A 132 -11.18 -10.20 4.43
CA LYS A 132 -9.74 -10.03 4.60
C LYS A 132 -9.35 -8.56 4.57
N VAL A 133 -9.87 -7.78 3.62
CA VAL A 133 -9.64 -6.33 3.55
C VAL A 133 -10.08 -5.65 4.84
N ASP A 134 -11.30 -5.91 5.28
CA ASP A 134 -11.87 -5.36 6.52
C ASP A 134 -11.00 -5.70 7.74
N THR A 135 -10.64 -6.98 7.90
CA THR A 135 -9.83 -7.46 9.04
C THR A 135 -8.46 -6.80 9.06
N ASP A 136 -7.75 -6.81 7.93
CA ASP A 136 -6.37 -6.31 7.87
C ASP A 136 -6.33 -4.78 7.98
N ALA A 137 -7.25 -4.06 7.33
CA ALA A 137 -7.34 -2.60 7.42
C ALA A 137 -7.68 -2.13 8.84
N HIS A 138 -8.67 -2.74 9.50
CA HIS A 138 -8.97 -2.42 10.90
C HIS A 138 -7.82 -2.75 11.84
N LYS A 139 -7.12 -3.88 11.61
CA LYS A 139 -5.94 -4.23 12.40
C LYS A 139 -4.83 -3.19 12.25
N ALA A 140 -4.58 -2.69 11.05
CA ALA A 140 -3.63 -1.60 10.82
C ALA A 140 -4.04 -0.31 11.56
N LEU A 141 -5.30 0.09 11.44
CA LEU A 141 -5.84 1.28 12.13
C LEU A 141 -5.74 1.17 13.65
N ASP A 142 -6.01 -0.01 14.22
CA ASP A 142 -5.86 -0.25 15.65
C ASP A 142 -4.42 -0.14 16.12
N LEU A 143 -3.47 -0.72 15.38
CA LEU A 143 -2.04 -0.61 15.70
C LEU A 143 -1.55 0.85 15.60
N LEU A 144 -2.02 1.61 14.60
CA LEU A 144 -1.65 3.01 14.39
C LEU A 144 -1.98 3.92 15.59
N LYS A 145 -3.04 3.61 16.36
CA LYS A 145 -3.45 4.36 17.56
C LYS A 145 -2.32 4.45 18.61
N SER A 146 -1.52 3.39 18.75
CA SER A 146 -0.44 3.31 19.74
C SER A 146 0.97 3.35 19.13
N ALA A 147 1.10 3.46 17.81
CA ALA A 147 2.39 3.40 17.13
C ALA A 147 3.21 4.70 17.32
N ALA A 148 3.96 4.77 18.43
CA ALA A 148 4.81 5.91 18.77
C ALA A 148 6.21 5.80 18.15
N THR A 149 6.73 4.58 18.00
CA THR A 149 8.06 4.32 17.46
C THR A 149 7.98 4.19 15.93
N PRO A 150 8.84 4.88 15.16
CA PRO A 150 8.92 4.69 13.73
C PRO A 150 9.39 3.26 13.39
N PRO A 151 8.89 2.67 12.30
CA PRO A 151 9.46 1.43 11.78
C PRO A 151 10.90 1.67 11.29
N THR A 152 11.67 0.58 11.16
CA THR A 152 13.05 0.65 10.67
C THR A 152 13.09 1.32 9.29
N GLY A 153 14.08 2.18 9.04
CA GLY A 153 14.23 2.90 7.77
C GLY A 153 13.39 4.18 7.66
N ILE A 154 12.43 4.42 8.56
CA ILE A 154 11.68 5.67 8.66
C ILE A 154 12.27 6.53 9.77
N THR A 155 12.58 7.80 9.47
CA THR A 155 13.06 8.73 10.51
C THR A 155 11.92 9.21 11.40
N ALA A 156 12.24 9.65 12.62
CA ALA A 156 11.25 10.23 13.53
C ALA A 156 10.51 11.43 12.92
N ASP A 157 11.18 12.22 12.07
CA ASP A 157 10.59 13.37 11.38
C ASP A 157 9.63 12.97 10.25
N GLN A 158 9.90 11.84 9.57
CA GLN A 158 9.04 11.32 8.51
C GLN A 158 7.81 10.58 9.07
N TRP A 159 7.93 10.04 10.28
CA TRP A 159 6.94 9.13 10.83
C TRP A 159 5.53 9.69 10.95
N PRO A 160 5.29 10.93 11.46
CA PRO A 160 3.93 11.47 11.55
C PRO A 160 3.21 11.54 10.20
N THR A 161 3.92 11.90 9.14
CA THR A 161 3.37 11.94 7.78
C THR A 161 3.09 10.55 7.26
N TYR A 162 4.03 9.61 7.48
CA TYR A 162 3.87 8.24 7.03
C TYR A 162 2.73 7.51 7.75
N LYS A 163 2.51 7.78 9.05
CA LYS A 163 1.31 7.28 9.78
C LYS A 163 0.01 7.70 9.11
N LYS A 164 -0.11 8.99 8.76
CA LYS A 164 -1.31 9.51 8.08
C LYS A 164 -1.50 8.88 6.71
N GLN A 165 -0.41 8.64 5.98
CA GLN A 165 -0.47 7.90 4.72
C GLN A 165 -1.02 6.49 4.95
N LEU A 166 -0.46 5.72 5.89
CA LEU A 166 -0.93 4.37 6.20
C LEU A 166 -2.39 4.35 6.66
N GLU A 167 -2.80 5.32 7.48
CA GLU A 167 -4.20 5.50 7.91
C GLU A 167 -5.12 5.75 6.71
N GLY A 168 -4.75 6.69 5.83
CA GLY A 168 -5.52 6.98 4.63
C GLY A 168 -5.60 5.80 3.66
N GLN A 169 -4.52 5.03 3.54
CA GLN A 169 -4.47 3.82 2.71
C GLN A 169 -5.34 2.69 3.26
N ALA A 170 -5.40 2.50 4.58
CA ALA A 170 -6.30 1.54 5.19
C ALA A 170 -7.77 1.88 4.92
N HIS A 171 -8.13 3.16 5.06
CA HIS A 171 -9.47 3.65 4.73
C HIS A 171 -9.78 3.54 3.22
N ASP A 172 -8.83 3.84 2.33
CA ASP A 172 -8.99 3.64 0.88
C ASP A 172 -9.27 2.17 0.52
N ALA A 173 -8.55 1.23 1.15
CA ALA A 173 -8.79 -0.20 0.96
C ALA A 173 -10.20 -0.63 1.36
N MET A 174 -10.68 -0.19 2.53
CA MET A 174 -12.06 -0.45 2.97
C MET A 174 -13.09 0.19 2.04
N GLY A 175 -12.85 1.43 1.60
CA GLY A 175 -13.71 2.12 0.63
C GLY A 175 -13.84 1.35 -0.69
N MET A 176 -12.73 0.80 -1.21
CA MET A 176 -12.76 -0.03 -2.41
C MET A 176 -13.51 -1.35 -2.21
N ALA A 177 -13.32 -2.00 -1.06
CA ALA A 177 -14.05 -3.22 -0.72
C ALA A 177 -15.57 -2.97 -0.61
N ASP A 178 -15.98 -1.89 0.04
CA ASP A 178 -17.39 -1.51 0.16
C ASP A 178 -18.03 -1.16 -1.18
N ASP A 179 -17.29 -0.54 -2.10
CA ASP A 179 -17.75 -0.28 -3.47
C ASP A 179 -18.04 -1.59 -4.22
N VAL A 180 -17.15 -2.58 -4.11
CA VAL A 180 -17.36 -3.94 -4.67
C VAL A 180 -18.54 -4.67 -4.00
N ALA A 181 -18.79 -4.38 -2.72
CA ALA A 181 -19.96 -4.84 -1.98
C ALA A 181 -21.24 -4.04 -2.27
N LYS A 182 -21.16 -2.99 -3.10
CA LYS A 182 -22.24 -2.03 -3.42
C LYS A 182 -22.79 -1.28 -2.21
N LYS A 183 -21.97 -1.14 -1.17
CA LYS A 183 -22.22 -0.33 0.03
C LYS A 183 -21.70 1.09 -0.21
N PHE A 184 -22.30 1.77 -1.19
CA PHE A 184 -21.77 3.06 -1.65
C PHE A 184 -21.73 4.15 -0.56
N PRO A 185 -22.73 4.27 0.35
CA PRO A 185 -22.64 5.24 1.45
C PRO A 185 -21.42 4.99 2.36
N GLU A 186 -21.20 3.74 2.75
CA GLU A 186 -20.06 3.33 3.58
C GLU A 186 -18.74 3.56 2.85
N SER A 187 -18.67 3.18 1.57
CA SER A 187 -17.51 3.44 0.70
C SER A 187 -17.13 4.92 0.66
N ILE A 188 -18.13 5.80 0.48
CA ILE A 188 -17.92 7.26 0.47
C ILE A 188 -17.42 7.77 1.82
N ASP A 189 -17.94 7.25 2.93
CA ASP A 189 -17.52 7.66 4.27
C ASP A 189 -16.09 7.21 4.57
N GLU A 190 -15.68 6.03 4.12
CA GLU A 190 -14.29 5.56 4.19
C GLU A 190 -13.35 6.44 3.36
N TYR A 191 -13.70 6.79 2.12
CA TYR A 191 -12.87 7.70 1.34
C TYR A 191 -12.78 9.10 1.95
N LYS A 192 -13.85 9.61 2.57
CA LYS A 192 -13.81 10.88 3.33
C LYS A 192 -12.86 10.79 4.52
N ALA A 193 -12.89 9.69 5.27
CA ALA A 193 -11.94 9.46 6.36
C ALA A 193 -10.50 9.45 5.83
N ALA A 194 -10.25 8.75 4.72
CA ALA A 194 -8.95 8.70 4.08
C ALA A 194 -8.42 10.09 3.68
N ILE A 195 -9.21 10.87 2.93
CA ILE A 195 -8.77 12.19 2.44
C ILE A 195 -8.65 13.25 3.53
N ALA A 196 -9.28 13.05 4.70
CA ALA A 196 -9.16 13.94 5.84
C ALA A 196 -7.76 13.89 6.47
N VAL A 197 -7.10 12.72 6.41
CA VAL A 197 -5.75 12.52 6.98
C VAL A 197 -4.66 12.51 5.91
N TYR A 198 -4.98 12.05 4.69
CA TYR A 198 -4.03 11.89 3.60
C TYR A 198 -4.66 12.33 2.27
N SER A 199 -4.43 13.59 1.91
CA SER A 199 -4.89 14.13 0.63
C SER A 199 -4.15 13.46 -0.53
N ASN A 200 -4.87 12.64 -1.29
CA ASN A 200 -4.32 11.91 -2.42
C ASN A 200 -5.28 11.94 -3.63
N PRO A 201 -4.80 12.28 -4.85
CA PRO A 201 -5.65 12.39 -6.04
C PRO A 201 -6.25 11.05 -6.49
N ILE A 202 -5.62 9.92 -6.22
CA ILE A 202 -6.13 8.58 -6.58
C ILE A 202 -7.32 8.23 -5.69
N ILE A 203 -7.20 8.44 -4.38
CA ILE A 203 -8.31 8.23 -3.43
C ILE A 203 -9.50 9.12 -3.80
N LEU A 204 -9.25 10.37 -4.22
CA LEU A 204 -10.29 11.25 -4.74
C LEU A 204 -10.97 10.68 -6.00
N THR A 205 -10.22 10.04 -6.91
CA THR A 205 -10.83 9.39 -8.08
C THR A 205 -11.66 8.16 -7.71
N HIS A 206 -11.26 7.37 -6.70
CA HIS A 206 -12.07 6.28 -6.16
C HIS A 206 -13.38 6.81 -5.53
N MET A 207 -13.28 7.90 -4.77
CA MET A 207 -14.43 8.59 -4.18
C MET A 207 -15.40 9.13 -5.24
N ALA A 208 -14.88 9.74 -6.30
CA ALA A 208 -15.70 10.21 -7.42
C ALA A 208 -16.45 9.04 -8.10
N LYS A 209 -15.78 7.90 -8.29
CA LYS A 209 -16.41 6.67 -8.78
C LYS A 209 -17.56 6.22 -7.88
N ALA A 210 -17.33 6.13 -6.57
CA ALA A 210 -18.36 5.72 -5.61
C ALA A 210 -19.57 6.67 -5.63
N TYR A 211 -19.35 7.98 -5.79
CA TYR A 211 -20.45 8.93 -6.02
C TYR A 211 -21.22 8.66 -7.33
N ILE A 212 -20.54 8.30 -8.42
CA ILE A 212 -21.21 7.93 -9.68
C ILE A 212 -22.11 6.71 -9.46
N ASP A 213 -21.59 5.68 -8.80
CA ASP A 213 -22.32 4.43 -8.55
C ASP A 213 -23.49 4.64 -7.56
N ALA A 214 -23.33 5.56 -6.60
CA ALA A 214 -24.40 6.05 -5.73
C ALA A 214 -25.40 6.99 -6.43
N LYS A 215 -25.17 7.33 -7.72
CA LYS A 215 -25.95 8.31 -8.51
C LYS A 215 -25.90 9.74 -7.97
N GLN A 216 -24.91 10.05 -7.15
CA GLN A 216 -24.61 11.40 -6.65
C GLN A 216 -23.76 12.16 -7.66
N PHE A 217 -24.30 12.39 -8.85
CA PHE A 217 -23.52 12.90 -9.99
C PHE A 217 -22.91 14.28 -9.77
N ASP A 218 -23.55 15.14 -8.98
CA ASP A 218 -23.00 16.46 -8.66
C ASP A 218 -21.77 16.38 -7.76
N ASP A 219 -21.80 15.50 -6.76
CA ASP A 219 -20.67 15.26 -5.87
C ASP A 219 -19.51 14.60 -6.63
N ALA A 220 -19.81 13.67 -7.55
CA ALA A 220 -18.82 13.07 -8.44
C ALA A 220 -18.11 14.12 -9.30
N ILE A 221 -18.87 14.96 -10.02
CA ILE A 221 -18.32 16.02 -10.89
C ILE A 221 -17.44 16.98 -10.09
N ALA A 222 -17.91 17.42 -8.91
CA ALA A 222 -17.15 18.32 -8.06
C ALA A 222 -15.84 17.68 -7.55
N THR A 223 -15.87 16.38 -7.26
CA THR A 223 -14.70 15.62 -6.80
C THR A 223 -13.68 15.44 -7.92
N ASP A 224 -14.11 15.06 -9.13
CA ASP A 224 -13.22 14.96 -10.29
C ASP A 224 -12.63 16.32 -10.69
N ASP A 225 -13.40 17.40 -10.62
CA ASP A 225 -12.91 18.77 -10.86
C ASP A 225 -11.78 19.16 -9.90
N LYS A 226 -11.90 18.76 -8.62
CA LYS A 226 -10.83 18.93 -7.64
C LYS A 226 -9.56 18.22 -8.09
N VAL A 227 -9.65 16.97 -8.57
CA VAL A 227 -8.50 16.20 -9.05
C VAL A 227 -7.83 16.87 -10.25
N ILE A 228 -8.63 17.32 -11.23
CA ILE A 228 -8.13 17.99 -12.44
C ILE A 228 -7.38 19.28 -12.07
N ALA A 229 -7.88 20.03 -11.09
CA ALA A 229 -7.31 21.30 -10.63
C ALA A 229 -6.04 21.15 -9.76
N LEU A 230 -5.75 19.95 -9.22
CA LEU A 230 -4.56 19.73 -8.39
C LEU A 230 -3.28 19.89 -9.25
N PRO A 231 -2.37 20.83 -8.94
CA PRO A 231 -1.18 21.07 -9.76
C PRO A 231 -0.32 19.81 -9.94
N ASP A 232 -0.08 19.10 -8.83
CA ASP A 232 0.83 17.96 -8.76
C ASP A 232 0.13 16.61 -9.01
N ALA A 233 -1.16 16.61 -9.36
CA ALA A 233 -1.83 15.38 -9.73
C ALA A 233 -1.26 14.84 -11.08
N PRO A 234 -0.95 13.54 -11.15
CA PRO A 234 -0.43 12.92 -12.37
C PRO A 234 -1.34 13.09 -13.59
N ALA A 235 -0.74 13.14 -14.78
CA ALA A 235 -1.47 13.43 -16.02
C ALA A 235 -2.53 12.38 -16.36
N ASP A 236 -2.20 11.10 -16.16
CA ASP A 236 -3.11 9.97 -16.32
C ASP A 236 -4.23 9.95 -15.27
N VAL A 237 -3.94 10.34 -14.02
CA VAL A 237 -4.96 10.50 -12.97
C VAL A 237 -5.93 11.63 -13.32
N LYS A 238 -5.41 12.78 -13.80
CA LYS A 238 -6.26 13.88 -14.31
C LYS A 238 -7.11 13.46 -15.50
N GLN A 239 -6.53 12.68 -16.42
CA GLN A 239 -7.26 12.16 -17.57
C GLN A 239 -8.38 11.20 -17.14
N PHE A 240 -8.11 10.33 -16.16
CA PHE A 240 -9.12 9.44 -15.60
C PHE A 240 -10.26 10.22 -14.93
N ALA A 241 -9.93 11.22 -14.09
CA ALA A 241 -10.92 12.11 -13.48
C ALA A 241 -11.79 12.83 -14.54
N GLN A 242 -11.19 13.30 -15.64
CA GLN A 242 -11.95 13.89 -16.74
C GLN A 242 -12.95 12.90 -17.37
N GLN A 243 -12.56 11.63 -17.57
CA GLN A 243 -13.45 10.61 -18.12
C GLN A 243 -14.61 10.28 -17.16
N GLN A 244 -14.35 10.25 -15.85
CA GLN A 244 -15.37 10.05 -14.83
C GLN A 244 -16.35 11.23 -14.81
N LYS A 245 -15.85 12.47 -14.84
CA LYS A 245 -16.66 13.69 -14.92
C LYS A 245 -17.58 13.69 -16.14
N ASP A 246 -17.06 13.32 -17.31
CA ASP A 246 -17.84 13.25 -18.55
C ASP A 246 -18.96 12.19 -18.43
N THR A 247 -18.64 11.06 -17.80
CA THR A 247 -19.59 9.98 -17.52
C THR A 247 -20.70 10.44 -16.57
N ALA A 248 -20.34 11.06 -15.44
CA ALA A 248 -21.28 11.61 -14.46
C ALA A 248 -22.20 12.67 -15.09
N THR A 249 -21.64 13.55 -15.92
CA THR A 249 -22.39 14.59 -16.64
C THR A 249 -23.42 13.98 -17.59
N LYS A 250 -23.03 12.96 -18.36
CA LYS A 250 -23.93 12.23 -19.25
C LYS A 250 -25.06 11.53 -18.49
N LEU A 251 -24.73 10.80 -17.42
CA LEU A 251 -25.70 10.09 -16.59
C LEU A 251 -26.69 11.05 -15.93
N LYS A 252 -26.20 12.18 -15.40
CA LYS A 252 -27.04 13.26 -14.86
C LYS A 252 -28.01 13.81 -15.90
N GLY A 253 -27.57 13.98 -17.15
CA GLY A 253 -28.41 14.45 -18.26
C GLY A 253 -29.51 13.45 -18.66
N ALA A 254 -29.22 12.14 -18.58
CA ALA A 254 -30.15 11.07 -18.92
C ALA A 254 -31.15 10.73 -17.80
N ALA A 255 -30.89 11.15 -16.56
CA ALA A 255 -31.77 10.97 -15.41
C ALA A 255 -32.88 12.03 -15.29
N LYS A 256 -32.91 13.00 -16.23
CA LYS A 256 -33.97 14.03 -16.35
C LYS A 256 -35.06 13.56 -17.31
#